data_AF-A0A7Y9K2N2-F1
#
_entry.id   AF-A0A7Y9K2N2-F1
#
_cell.length_a   1.000
_cell.length_b   1.000
_cell.length_c   1.000
_cell.angle_alpha   90.00
_cell.angle_beta   90.00
_cell.angle_gamma   90.00
#
_symmetry.space_group_name_H-M   'P 1'
#
loop_
_entity.id
_entity.type
_entity.pdbx_description
1 polymer ?
#
loop_
_entity_poly.entity_id
_entity_poly.type
_entity_poly.pdbx_seq_one_letter_code
_entity_poly.pdbx_strand_id
1 'polypeptide(L)'
;MARVIRTGHKSSSTGKALADAAFQMAAAASLPGCVVEIIHLGDDEPTIALAFDGKALGRNLGKLTETLESIASGRFEPERSDRTCPFCPAFFTCGPLADGNLQKNL
;
A
#
# COMPACT_ATOMS: atom_id res chain seq x y z
N MET A 1 3.23 11.92 -17.54
CA MET A 1 3.59 10.52 -17.25
C MET A 1 4.15 10.46 -15.85
N ALA A 2 3.73 9.48 -15.05
CA ALA A 2 4.21 9.25 -13.69
C ALA A 2 4.75 7.83 -13.54
N ARG A 3 5.89 7.66 -12.87
CA ARG A 3 6.51 6.33 -12.70
C ARG A 3 7.02 6.12 -11.28
N VAL A 4 6.96 4.88 -10.83
CA VAL A 4 7.65 4.41 -9.61
C VAL A 4 8.68 3.35 -9.98
N ILE A 5 9.89 3.46 -9.45
CA ILE A 5 10.99 2.53 -9.71
C ILE A 5 11.18 1.64 -8.48
N ARG A 6 11.29 0.33 -8.70
CA ARG A 6 11.52 -0.70 -7.68
C ARG A 6 12.75 -1.53 -8.05
N THR A 7 13.57 -1.88 -7.07
CA THR A 7 14.80 -2.66 -7.29
C THR A 7 14.57 -4.16 -7.32
N GLY A 8 13.48 -4.66 -6.72
CA GLY A 8 13.14 -6.09 -6.72
C GLY A 8 12.36 -6.54 -7.97
N HIS A 9 12.05 -7.83 -8.03
CA HIS A 9 11.26 -8.46 -9.09
C HIS A 9 9.76 -8.17 -8.96
N LYS A 10 9.03 -8.27 -10.08
CA LYS A 10 7.57 -8.23 -10.08
C LYS A 10 6.98 -9.44 -9.38
N SER A 11 5.90 -9.21 -8.62
CA SER A 11 5.09 -10.26 -8.00
C SER A 11 3.78 -10.45 -8.76
N SER A 12 3.04 -11.52 -8.47
CA SER A 12 1.69 -11.73 -9.02
C SER A 12 0.67 -10.64 -8.61
N SER A 13 0.99 -9.88 -7.56
CA SER A 13 0.21 -8.76 -7.04
C SER A 13 0.63 -7.40 -7.58
N THR A 14 1.76 -7.30 -8.28
CA THR A 14 2.20 -6.05 -8.90
C THR A 14 1.15 -5.58 -9.92
N GLY A 15 0.78 -4.31 -9.85
CA GLY A 15 -0.29 -3.72 -10.66
C GLY A 15 -1.71 -3.99 -10.13
N LYS A 16 -1.82 -4.65 -8.97
CA LYS A 16 -3.10 -4.99 -8.31
C LYS A 16 -3.13 -4.58 -6.84
N ALA A 17 -1.97 -4.26 -6.27
CA ALA A 17 -1.83 -3.93 -4.86
C ALA A 17 -2.48 -2.59 -4.50
N LEU A 18 -2.84 -2.42 -3.22
CA LEU A 18 -3.44 -1.18 -2.71
C LEU A 18 -2.54 0.03 -2.94
N ALA A 19 -1.22 -0.13 -2.75
CA ALA A 19 -0.22 0.91 -3.00
C ALA A 19 -0.16 1.33 -4.48
N ASP A 20 -0.32 0.38 -5.41
CA ASP A 20 -0.31 0.67 -6.85
C ASP A 20 -1.56 1.48 -7.22
N ALA A 21 -2.72 1.12 -6.67
CA ALA A 21 -3.96 1.89 -6.85
C ALA A 21 -3.87 3.30 -6.25
N ALA A 22 -3.29 3.43 -5.05
CA ALA A 22 -3.05 4.71 -4.41
C ALA A 22 -2.16 5.61 -5.29
N PHE A 23 -1.10 5.05 -5.88
CA PHE A 23 -0.22 5.76 -6.80
C PHE A 23 -0.97 6.23 -8.06
N GLN A 24 -1.78 5.37 -8.69
CA GLN A 24 -2.60 5.76 -9.84
C GLN A 24 -3.57 6.90 -9.49
N MET A 25 -4.24 6.84 -8.33
CA MET A 25 -5.15 7.90 -7.89
C MET A 25 -4.42 9.23 -7.66
N ALA A 26 -3.28 9.20 -6.97
CA ALA A 26 -2.48 10.40 -6.73
C ALA A 26 -1.97 11.02 -8.04
N ALA A 27 -1.51 10.19 -8.98
CA ALA A 27 -1.07 10.62 -10.29
C ALA A 27 -2.21 11.22 -11.12
N ALA A 28 -3.39 10.60 -11.12
CA ALA A 28 -4.56 11.12 -11.84
C ALA A 28 -5.05 12.47 -11.26
N ALA A 29 -5.02 12.64 -9.94
CA ALA A 29 -5.39 13.89 -9.27
C ALA A 29 -4.39 15.02 -9.55
N SER A 30 -3.09 14.70 -9.61
CA SER A 30 -2.03 15.69 -9.79
C SER A 30 -1.72 15.99 -11.26
N LEU A 31 -1.88 15.00 -12.13
CA LEU A 31 -1.63 15.06 -13.57
C LEU A 31 -2.77 14.32 -14.32
N PRO A 32 -3.91 14.98 -14.55
CA PRO A 32 -5.03 14.39 -15.27
C PRO A 32 -4.63 13.84 -16.65
N GLY A 33 -5.09 12.63 -16.97
CA GLY A 33 -4.80 11.97 -18.25
C GLY A 33 -3.38 11.40 -18.38
N CYS A 34 -2.57 11.40 -17.31
CA CYS A 34 -1.24 10.84 -17.38
C CYS A 34 -1.25 9.30 -17.40
N VAL A 35 -0.30 8.73 -18.13
CA VAL A 35 0.04 7.30 -18.04
C VAL A 35 0.86 7.06 -16.76
N VAL A 36 0.53 5.99 -16.05
CA VAL A 36 1.15 5.59 -14.78
C VAL A 36 1.81 4.23 -14.94
N GLU A 37 3.08 4.10 -14.53
CA GLU A 37 3.86 2.88 -14.71
C GLU A 37 4.65 2.50 -13.45
N ILE A 38 4.90 1.19 -13.30
CA ILE A 38 5.86 0.62 -12.35
C ILE A 38 7.03 0.05 -13.14
N ILE A 39 8.25 0.35 -12.75
CA ILE A 39 9.48 -0.20 -13.33
C ILE A 39 10.17 -1.07 -12.28
N HIS A 40 10.37 -2.35 -12.58
CA HIS A 40 11.11 -3.32 -11.76
C HIS A 40 12.50 -3.59 -12.35
N LEU A 41 13.55 -3.01 -11.75
CA LEU A 41 14.92 -3.11 -12.26
C LEU A 41 15.51 -4.53 -12.19
N GLY A 42 14.89 -5.42 -11.42
CA GLY A 42 15.30 -6.83 -11.34
C GLY A 42 14.84 -7.70 -12.51
N ASP A 43 13.96 -7.18 -13.39
CA ASP A 43 13.35 -7.97 -14.46
C ASP A 43 13.83 -7.52 -15.84
N ASP A 44 14.00 -8.47 -16.76
CA ASP A 44 14.32 -8.20 -18.18
C ASP A 44 13.20 -7.43 -18.89
N GLU A 45 11.94 -7.68 -18.49
CA GLU A 45 10.77 -6.90 -18.86
C GLU A 45 10.26 -6.12 -17.64
N PRO A 46 10.78 -4.89 -17.43
CA PRO A 46 10.67 -4.19 -16.15
C PRO A 46 9.37 -3.40 -16.01
N THR A 47 8.74 -3.02 -17.12
CA THR A 47 7.66 -2.02 -17.12
C THR A 47 6.28 -2.66 -17.03
N ILE A 48 5.47 -2.16 -16.10
CA ILE A 48 4.07 -2.54 -15.93
C ILE A 48 3.22 -1.26 -15.94
N ALA A 49 2.32 -1.14 -16.91
CA ALA A 49 1.35 -0.05 -16.95
C ALA A 49 0.25 -0.27 -15.90
N LEU A 50 -0.09 0.77 -15.14
CA LEU A 50 -1.22 0.75 -14.22
C LEU A 50 -2.49 1.22 -14.93
N ALA A 51 -3.50 0.36 -14.88
CA ALA A 51 -4.80 0.58 -15.51
C ALA A 51 -5.93 -0.01 -14.65
N PHE A 52 -6.04 0.42 -13.40
CA PHE A 52 -7.20 0.06 -12.57
C PHE A 52 -8.48 0.64 -13.16
N ASP A 53 -9.52 -0.18 -13.29
CA ASP A 53 -10.86 0.29 -13.64
C ASP A 53 -11.51 1.09 -12.50
N GLY A 54 -12.59 1.82 -12.81
CA GLY A 54 -13.27 2.67 -11.83
C GLY A 54 -13.82 1.90 -10.61
N LYS A 55 -14.24 0.64 -10.80
CA LYS A 55 -14.75 -0.21 -9.72
C LYS A 55 -13.62 -0.64 -8.78
N ALA A 56 -12.48 -1.02 -9.33
CA ALA A 56 -11.29 -1.40 -8.58
C ALA A 56 -10.70 -0.19 -7.83
N LEU A 57 -10.67 0.99 -8.46
CA LEU A 57 -10.30 2.24 -7.80
C LEU A 57 -11.24 2.58 -6.65
N GLY A 58 -12.56 2.54 -6.86
CA GLY A 58 -13.54 2.80 -5.80
C GLY A 58 -13.40 1.85 -4.60
N ARG A 59 -13.22 0.54 -4.86
CA ARG A 59 -12.96 -0.45 -3.79
C ARG A 59 -11.65 -0.15 -3.04
N ASN A 60 -10.59 0.20 -3.75
CA ASN A 60 -9.30 0.49 -3.13
C ASN A 60 -9.32 1.82 -2.36
N LEU A 61 -10.07 2.82 -2.83
CA LEU A 61 -10.31 4.05 -2.09
C LEU A 61 -11.02 3.75 -0.76
N GLY A 62 -12.08 2.93 -0.77
CA GLY A 62 -12.76 2.50 0.45
C GLY A 62 -11.80 1.84 1.46
N LYS A 63 -10.93 0.94 0.99
CA LYS A 63 -9.90 0.31 1.83
C LYS A 63 -8.89 1.31 2.41
N LEU A 64 -8.46 2.28 1.61
CA LEU A 64 -7.55 3.34 2.09
C LEU A 64 -8.22 4.18 3.17
N THR A 65 -9.46 4.61 2.95
CA THR A 65 -10.25 5.37 3.94
C THR A 65 -10.38 4.61 5.24
N GLU A 66 -10.83 3.35 5.19
CA GLU A 66 -10.97 2.48 6.38
C GLU A 66 -9.63 2.30 7.13
N THR A 67 -8.53 2.11 6.40
CA THR A 67 -7.20 1.95 6.99
C THR A 67 -6.74 3.23 7.69
N LEU A 68 -6.89 4.39 7.02
CA LEU A 68 -6.48 5.68 7.56
C LEU A 68 -7.34 6.10 8.76
N GLU A 69 -8.64 5.85 8.73
CA GLU A 69 -9.54 6.06 9.87
C GLU A 69 -9.15 5.17 11.06
N SER A 70 -8.80 3.91 10.81
CA SER A 70 -8.33 3.00 11.85
C SER A 70 -7.06 3.50 12.52
N ILE A 71 -6.06 3.91 11.73
CA ILE A 71 -4.83 4.53 12.23
C ILE A 71 -5.15 5.78 13.06
N ALA A 72 -6.01 6.68 12.55
CA ALA A 72 -6.38 7.92 13.25
C ALA A 72 -7.10 7.65 14.58
N SER A 73 -7.84 6.55 14.68
CA SER A 73 -8.53 6.11 15.89
C SER A 73 -7.69 5.27 16.85
N GLY A 74 -6.40 5.04 16.56
CA GLY A 74 -5.53 4.24 17.41
C GLY A 74 -5.70 2.73 17.30
N ARG A 75 -6.42 2.23 16.29
CA ARG A 75 -6.60 0.79 16.04
C ARG A 75 -5.39 0.23 15.28
N PHE A 76 -4.51 -0.46 16.00
CA PHE A 76 -3.26 -1.02 15.46
C PHE A 76 -3.18 -2.54 15.59
N GLU A 77 -4.31 -3.21 15.88
CA GLU A 77 -4.37 -4.64 16.16
C GLU A 77 -3.66 -5.43 15.05
N PRO A 78 -2.64 -6.23 15.39
CA PRO A 78 -1.87 -6.95 14.38
C PRO A 78 -2.66 -8.13 13.85
N GLU A 79 -2.75 -8.25 12.52
CA GLU A 79 -3.18 -9.48 11.86
C GLU A 79 -2.04 -10.51 11.91
N ARG A 80 -2.14 -11.50 12.81
CA ARG A 80 -1.12 -12.53 12.99
C ARG A 80 -1.16 -13.54 11.85
N SER A 81 0.00 -13.87 11.30
CA SER A 81 0.13 -14.80 10.18
C SER A 81 1.48 -15.50 10.20
N ASP A 82 1.46 -16.82 10.18
CA ASP A 82 2.67 -17.65 10.13
C ASP A 82 3.50 -17.40 8.86
N ARG A 83 2.88 -16.83 7.83
CA ARG A 83 3.55 -16.50 6.57
C ARG A 83 4.22 -15.12 6.58
N THR A 84 3.63 -14.11 7.22
CA THR A 84 4.13 -12.72 7.15
C THR A 84 4.82 -12.26 8.43
N CYS A 85 4.42 -12.77 9.60
CA CYS A 85 5.02 -12.40 10.87
C CYS A 85 6.54 -12.65 10.91
N PRO A 86 7.09 -13.80 10.45
CA PRO A 86 8.53 -14.05 10.51
C PRO A 86 9.40 -13.06 9.71
N PHE A 87 8.81 -12.37 8.72
CA PHE A 87 9.50 -11.36 7.89
C PHE A 87 9.25 -9.93 8.36
N CYS A 88 8.40 -9.73 9.38
CA CYS A 88 8.08 -8.41 9.90
C CYS A 88 9.26 -7.88 10.74
N PRO A 89 9.76 -6.65 10.49
CA PRO A 89 10.81 -6.05 11.30
C PRO A 89 10.46 -5.94 12.80
N ALA A 90 9.17 -5.92 13.13
CA ALA A 90 8.68 -5.86 14.50
C ALA A 90 8.42 -7.26 15.11
N PHE A 91 8.81 -8.37 14.49
CA PHE A 91 8.41 -9.71 14.93
C PHE A 91 8.59 -9.97 16.44
N PHE A 92 9.74 -9.60 17.00
CA PHE A 92 10.07 -9.81 18.42
C PHE A 92 9.46 -8.77 19.37
N THR A 93 9.00 -7.63 18.85
CA THR A 93 8.44 -6.53 19.65
C THR A 93 6.93 -6.35 19.44
N CYS A 94 6.35 -7.07 18.47
CA CYS A 94 4.93 -7.07 18.16
C CYS A 94 4.19 -7.86 19.24
N GLY A 95 3.89 -7.19 20.35
CA GLY A 95 3.15 -7.73 21.50
C GLY A 95 1.68 -7.29 21.53
N PRO A 96 0.97 -7.56 22.64
CA PRO A 96 -0.35 -6.98 22.91
C PRO A 96 -0.27 -5.44 22.91
N LEU A 97 -1.28 -4.79 22.35
CA LEU A 97 -1.42 -3.34 22.44
C LEU A 97 -2.00 -2.97 23.80
N ALA A 98 -1.52 -1.88 24.38
CA ALA A 98 -2.17 -1.30 25.56
C ALA A 98 -3.50 -0.66 25.13
N ASP A 99 -4.55 -0.88 25.93
CA ASP A 99 -5.85 -0.24 25.69
C ASP A 99 -5.74 1.29 25.83
N GLY A 100 -6.40 2.03 24.93
CA GLY A 100 -6.55 3.48 25.00
C GLY A 100 -5.99 4.25 23.80
N ASN A 101 -6.30 5.54 23.72
CA ASN A 101 -5.83 6.41 22.63
C ASN A 101 -4.37 6.84 22.85
N LEU A 102 -3.63 7.08 21.75
CA LEU A 102 -2.31 7.71 21.80
C LEU A 102 -2.43 9.12 22.39
N GLN A 103 -2.00 9.29 23.64
CA GLN A 103 -1.88 10.60 24.28
C GLN A 103 -0.44 11.08 24.19
N LYS A 104 -0.22 12.25 23.58
CA LYS A 104 1.07 12.93 23.67
C LYS A 104 1.20 13.43 25.10
N ASN A 105 2.14 12.89 25.87
CA ASN A 105 2.59 13.55 27.09
C ASN A 105 3.24 14.87 26.67
N LEU A 106 2.58 15.99 26.98
CA LEU A 106 3.11 17.35 26.84
C LEU A 106 4.00 17.67 28.04
#